data_AF-A0A369QDA3-F1
#
_entry.id   AF-A0A369QDA3-F1
#
_cell.length_a   1.000
_cell.length_b   1.000
_cell.length_c   1.000
_cell.angle_alpha   90.00
_cell.angle_beta   90.00
_cell.angle_gamma   90.00
#
_symmetry.space_group_name_H-M   'P 1'
#
loop_
_entity.id
_entity.type
_entity.pdbx_description
1 polymer ?
#
loop_
_entity_poly.entity_id
_entity_poly.type
_entity_poly.pdbx_seq_one_letter_code
_entity_poly.pdbx_strand_id
1 'polypeptide(L)'
;MPTKQEVKMAAKCYIYSYETNLCSIAFFDLTFACSFEKKPENNQKVISLQPASKPVVRAAPQPVVNLTEKVVLQDTLDVKKSLKHESVNGPARGTKPSGVKKKIPEAPGKLVNKGVITNTANLNKNLQAATSGDLLMKKAVDKAITDGYKALKKPIAVITTKSFMVDTEDKHNFNSVAPYWHQQDNGTWKRIDGKANGLSGKIGDTVKLQKGVGSVVPTLALAYVASSNPAEKEKFAARAIEYCQKFFLNPATRMNPNLDYAQLIPGQNKIRVESAVEGEKLVEIVDALLLLQSSKHYTPEFDRQIRSWFGDMADWMVNSPTGKQADKKIRGNIGVIYETMRAAFAIFSGDTSYARRRLPRVKERLFAEMDSDGGLKLELGRAKPNMYSNKALNAWLTLARIMAIQDVDLWTLEENGKSLEKAVLFMVPYMMGEKKLNDTEEVQPRYFKEVARTAQYAYRNHPATVQALEQFLVKYDTDFREGDDPAILTESYLPWMKGLPQPEFSSFQEQ
;
A
#
# COMPACT_ATOMS: atom_id res chain seq x y z
N MET A 1 42.08 15.31 -11.59
CA MET A 1 41.44 14.48 -10.55
C MET A 1 40.21 15.22 -10.05
N PRO A 2 39.11 14.54 -9.68
CA PRO A 2 37.93 15.22 -9.12
C PRO A 2 38.27 15.90 -7.78
N THR A 3 37.66 17.05 -7.54
CA THR A 3 37.89 17.90 -6.37
C THR A 3 37.32 17.28 -5.09
N LYS A 4 37.78 17.76 -3.92
CA LYS A 4 37.16 17.44 -2.61
C LYS A 4 35.67 17.81 -2.54
N GLN A 5 35.19 18.71 -3.40
CA GLN A 5 33.79 19.14 -3.45
C GLN A 5 32.94 18.15 -4.26
N GLU A 6 33.43 17.70 -5.42
CA GLU A 6 32.80 16.63 -6.22
C GLU A 6 32.80 15.29 -5.47
N VAL A 7 33.88 14.95 -4.76
CA VAL A 7 33.92 13.74 -3.90
C VAL A 7 32.91 13.85 -2.74
N LYS A 8 32.73 15.03 -2.15
CA LYS A 8 31.65 15.26 -1.16
C LYS A 8 30.25 15.19 -1.79
N MET A 9 30.09 15.63 -3.05
CA MET A 9 28.82 15.54 -3.76
C MET A 9 28.47 14.08 -4.10
N ALA A 10 29.43 13.31 -4.62
CA ALA A 10 29.29 11.88 -4.86
C ALA A 10 28.95 11.11 -3.57
N ALA A 11 29.62 11.43 -2.45
CA ALA A 11 29.29 10.84 -1.15
C ALA A 11 27.87 11.20 -0.67
N LYS A 12 27.42 12.45 -0.87
CA LYS A 12 26.03 12.86 -0.60
C LYS A 12 25.02 12.10 -1.48
N CYS A 13 25.27 11.95 -2.78
CA CYS A 13 24.40 11.19 -3.68
C CYS A 13 24.35 9.70 -3.31
N TYR A 14 25.48 9.11 -2.88
CA TYR A 14 25.52 7.73 -2.39
C TYR A 14 24.62 7.54 -1.15
N ILE A 15 24.60 8.52 -0.24
CA ILE A 15 23.75 8.53 0.95
C ILE A 15 22.28 8.86 0.62
N TYR A 16 21.98 9.74 -0.34
CA TYR A 16 20.60 10.05 -0.74
C TYR A 16 19.89 8.89 -1.47
N SER A 17 20.67 8.02 -2.15
CA SER A 17 20.17 6.72 -2.63
C SER A 17 19.85 5.72 -1.50
N TYR A 18 20.23 6.06 -0.26
CA TYR A 18 20.19 5.13 0.85
C TYR A 18 18.87 5.16 1.66
N GLU A 19 18.18 6.30 1.71
CA GLU A 19 16.96 6.47 2.52
C GLU A 19 15.66 6.48 1.71
N THR A 20 15.72 6.69 0.40
CA THR A 20 14.57 7.20 -0.36
C THR A 20 13.39 6.24 -0.53
N ASN A 21 13.59 4.91 -0.52
CA ASN A 21 12.60 3.81 -0.41
C ASN A 21 11.25 3.92 -1.19
N LEU A 22 11.14 4.83 -2.15
CA LEU A 22 9.93 5.12 -2.93
C LEU A 22 9.83 4.19 -4.14
N CYS A 23 8.75 3.40 -4.15
CA CYS A 23 8.27 2.63 -5.29
C CYS A 23 6.73 2.69 -5.33
N SER A 24 6.19 3.88 -5.07
CA SER A 24 4.76 4.17 -5.13
C SER A 24 4.25 4.12 -6.56
N ILE A 25 3.63 2.99 -6.89
CA ILE A 25 2.79 2.80 -8.09
C ILE A 25 1.67 3.88 -8.14
N ALA A 26 1.28 4.42 -6.98
CA ALA A 26 0.35 5.52 -6.78
C ALA A 26 0.72 6.88 -7.42
N PHE A 27 1.89 7.05 -8.05
CA PHE A 27 2.28 8.32 -8.73
C PHE A 27 1.47 8.65 -10.01
N PHE A 28 0.42 7.90 -10.33
CA PHE A 28 -0.27 7.87 -11.63
C PHE A 28 -1.82 8.06 -11.52
N ASP A 29 -2.34 8.76 -10.49
CA ASP A 29 -3.72 8.53 -9.99
C ASP A 29 -4.85 9.54 -10.35
N LEU A 30 -4.61 10.80 -10.78
CA LEU A 30 -5.70 11.75 -11.17
C LEU A 30 -5.40 12.71 -12.35
N THR A 31 -6.45 13.09 -13.11
CA THR A 31 -6.47 14.09 -14.22
C THR A 31 -7.84 14.75 -14.44
N PHE A 32 -7.90 15.84 -15.23
CA PHE A 32 -9.05 16.74 -15.44
C PHE A 32 -9.23 17.12 -16.94
N ALA A 33 -10.35 17.76 -17.31
CA ALA A 33 -10.60 18.28 -18.67
C ALA A 33 -11.61 19.46 -18.68
N CYS A 34 -11.44 20.41 -19.60
CA CYS A 34 -12.33 21.57 -19.86
C CYS A 34 -12.39 21.90 -21.35
N SER A 35 -13.43 22.62 -21.81
CA SER A 35 -13.56 23.14 -23.17
C SER A 35 -14.22 24.53 -23.20
N PHE A 36 -14.11 25.24 -24.32
CA PHE A 36 -14.58 26.62 -24.49
C PHE A 36 -15.43 26.79 -25.76
N GLU A 37 -16.44 27.67 -25.68
CA GLU A 37 -16.91 28.44 -26.84
C GLU A 37 -16.91 29.94 -26.51
N LYS A 38 -16.69 30.78 -27.53
CA LYS A 38 -16.90 32.23 -27.47
C LYS A 38 -18.18 32.57 -28.26
N LYS A 39 -18.95 33.53 -27.76
CA LYS A 39 -19.71 34.44 -28.62
C LYS A 39 -19.30 35.89 -28.37
N PRO A 40 -19.44 36.78 -29.38
CA PRO A 40 -18.76 38.07 -29.39
C PRO A 40 -19.54 39.17 -28.66
N GLU A 41 -18.92 40.36 -28.67
CA GLU A 41 -19.44 41.66 -28.29
C GLU A 41 -19.50 42.00 -26.79
N ASN A 42 -19.04 43.22 -26.50
CA ASN A 42 -18.92 43.92 -25.21
C ASN A 42 -18.03 43.29 -24.12
N ASN A 43 -16.86 43.91 -23.94
CA ASN A 43 -15.74 43.50 -23.08
C ASN A 43 -15.95 43.76 -21.55
N GLN A 44 -17.18 43.61 -21.03
CA GLN A 44 -17.47 43.70 -19.61
C GLN A 44 -18.36 42.54 -19.13
N LYS A 45 -17.84 41.74 -18.20
CA LYS A 45 -18.63 40.74 -17.46
C LYS A 45 -19.05 41.27 -16.09
N VAL A 46 -20.20 41.93 -16.04
CA VAL A 46 -20.91 42.15 -14.76
C VAL A 46 -21.52 40.81 -14.34
N ILE A 47 -21.25 40.37 -13.10
CA ILE A 47 -21.83 39.15 -12.54
C ILE A 47 -22.96 39.53 -11.58
N SER A 48 -24.19 39.17 -11.96
CA SER A 48 -25.35 39.16 -11.07
C SER A 48 -25.75 37.72 -10.78
N LEU A 49 -26.24 37.45 -9.56
CA LEU A 49 -26.73 36.13 -9.15
C LEU A 49 -28.17 36.27 -8.66
N GLN A 50 -29.11 35.67 -9.41
CA GLN A 50 -30.53 35.59 -9.09
C GLN A 50 -31.02 34.14 -9.27
N PRO A 51 -31.83 33.60 -8.35
CA PRO A 51 -32.38 32.25 -8.47
C PRO A 51 -33.68 32.26 -9.30
N ALA A 52 -33.65 31.65 -10.49
CA ALA A 52 -34.82 31.44 -11.34
C ALA A 52 -34.61 30.20 -12.24
N SER A 53 -35.62 29.44 -12.62
CA SER A 53 -37.00 29.24 -12.10
C SER A 53 -37.55 27.95 -12.73
N LYS A 54 -38.60 27.33 -12.18
CA LYS A 54 -39.15 26.05 -12.71
C LYS A 54 -39.69 26.20 -14.14
N PRO A 55 -39.29 25.33 -15.08
CA PRO A 55 -40.11 24.99 -16.23
C PRO A 55 -41.17 23.94 -15.85
N VAL A 56 -42.34 24.03 -16.47
CA VAL A 56 -43.41 23.03 -16.46
C VAL A 56 -43.38 22.27 -17.80
N VAL A 57 -43.83 21.00 -17.87
CA VAL A 57 -44.74 20.45 -18.93
C VAL A 57 -44.82 18.92 -18.93
N ARG A 58 -46.04 18.40 -18.63
CA ARG A 58 -46.75 17.19 -19.14
C ARG A 58 -46.09 15.80 -18.99
N ALA A 59 -46.92 14.77 -19.19
CA ALA A 59 -46.64 13.37 -18.87
C ALA A 59 -47.35 12.39 -19.84
N ALA A 60 -47.02 11.10 -19.68
CA ALA A 60 -47.64 9.89 -20.26
C ALA A 60 -47.38 9.59 -21.75
N PRO A 61 -47.52 8.31 -22.20
CA PRO A 61 -47.78 7.06 -21.45
C PRO A 61 -46.70 5.96 -21.60
N GLN A 62 -46.78 4.93 -20.74
CA GLN A 62 -46.04 3.66 -20.79
C GLN A 62 -46.72 2.64 -21.74
N PRO A 63 -45.98 1.67 -22.30
CA PRO A 63 -46.50 0.34 -22.66
C PRO A 63 -46.01 -0.75 -21.66
N VAL A 64 -46.89 -1.69 -21.33
CA VAL A 64 -46.67 -2.75 -20.32
C VAL A 64 -46.13 -4.03 -20.96
N VAL A 65 -45.19 -4.71 -20.29
CA VAL A 65 -44.95 -6.16 -20.46
C VAL A 65 -44.78 -6.80 -19.08
N ASN A 66 -45.63 -7.77 -18.74
CA ASN A 66 -45.48 -8.64 -17.57
C ASN A 66 -44.50 -9.78 -17.88
N LEU A 67 -43.81 -10.29 -16.85
CA LEU A 67 -43.68 -11.74 -16.67
C LEU A 67 -43.46 -12.07 -15.19
N THR A 68 -44.23 -13.03 -14.69
CA THR A 68 -44.19 -13.54 -13.31
C THR A 68 -43.43 -14.85 -13.25
N GLU A 69 -42.63 -15.06 -12.21
CA GLU A 69 -42.69 -16.31 -11.44
C GLU A 69 -42.02 -16.19 -10.07
N LYS A 70 -42.51 -16.96 -9.09
CA LYS A 70 -41.90 -17.15 -7.77
C LYS A 70 -41.58 -18.63 -7.63
N VAL A 71 -40.39 -18.95 -7.11
CA VAL A 71 -40.14 -20.25 -6.47
C VAL A 71 -39.60 -19.99 -5.07
N VAL A 72 -40.23 -20.59 -4.09
CA VAL A 72 -39.82 -20.65 -2.68
C VAL A 72 -39.61 -22.11 -2.35
N LEU A 73 -38.57 -22.43 -1.58
CA LEU A 73 -38.59 -23.57 -0.66
C LEU A 73 -37.50 -23.39 0.40
N GLN A 74 -37.89 -23.55 1.67
CA GLN A 74 -36.99 -23.89 2.77
C GLN A 74 -36.97 -25.42 2.89
N ASP A 75 -35.95 -25.99 3.51
CA ASP A 75 -36.22 -26.94 4.60
C ASP A 75 -34.98 -27.22 5.47
N THR A 76 -35.23 -27.77 6.66
CA THR A 76 -34.23 -28.12 7.68
C THR A 76 -34.05 -29.63 7.80
N LEU A 77 -32.91 -30.12 8.32
CA LEU A 77 -32.85 -31.35 9.14
C LEU A 77 -31.54 -31.47 9.94
N ASP A 78 -31.56 -32.32 10.96
CA ASP A 78 -30.53 -32.59 11.99
C ASP A 78 -30.53 -34.11 12.32
N VAL A 79 -29.79 -34.57 13.36
CA VAL A 79 -29.89 -35.85 14.11
C VAL A 79 -28.65 -36.80 14.08
N LYS A 80 -27.75 -36.59 15.06
CA LYS A 80 -27.23 -37.54 16.11
C LYS A 80 -26.62 -38.95 15.80
N LYS A 81 -25.39 -39.12 16.33
CA LYS A 81 -24.83 -40.21 17.20
C LYS A 81 -24.61 -41.67 16.70
N SER A 82 -23.37 -42.16 16.89
CA SER A 82 -22.95 -43.44 17.58
C SER A 82 -21.45 -43.73 17.29
N LEU A 83 -20.63 -44.53 18.00
CA LEU A 83 -20.42 -44.90 19.42
C LEU A 83 -19.31 -46.00 19.46
N LYS A 84 -18.12 -45.73 20.04
CA LYS A 84 -17.16 -46.70 20.66
C LYS A 84 -16.58 -47.87 19.81
N HIS A 85 -15.54 -48.63 20.22
CA HIS A 85 -14.53 -48.52 21.31
C HIS A 85 -13.13 -48.26 20.63
N GLU A 86 -11.91 -48.76 20.90
CA GLU A 86 -11.29 -49.60 21.96
C GLU A 86 -9.79 -49.19 22.19
N SER A 87 -8.87 -50.08 22.61
CA SER A 87 -7.47 -49.77 23.00
C SER A 87 -6.45 -50.93 22.77
N VAL A 88 -5.12 -50.62 22.76
CA VAL A 88 -3.98 -51.38 23.39
C VAL A 88 -2.57 -50.93 22.88
N ASN A 89 -1.65 -50.74 23.85
CA ASN A 89 -0.16 -50.74 23.89
C ASN A 89 0.77 -50.71 22.63
N GLY A 90 1.94 -50.06 22.78
CA GLY A 90 3.21 -50.48 22.14
C GLY A 90 4.11 -49.35 21.57
N PRO A 91 5.43 -49.27 21.87
CA PRO A 91 6.26 -48.11 21.49
C PRO A 91 7.23 -48.30 20.30
N ALA A 92 7.48 -47.17 19.63
CA ALA A 92 8.73 -46.73 18.98
C ALA A 92 9.43 -47.60 17.90
N ARG A 93 9.35 -47.15 16.63
CA ARG A 93 10.50 -46.61 15.87
C ARG A 93 10.03 -45.87 14.60
N GLY A 94 10.90 -45.04 14.03
CA GLY A 94 10.52 -44.03 13.04
C GLY A 94 10.30 -44.54 11.61
N THR A 95 9.31 -43.97 10.92
CA THR A 95 9.09 -44.10 9.47
C THR A 95 8.92 -42.72 8.83
N LYS A 96 9.24 -42.64 7.53
CA LYS A 96 9.22 -41.41 6.71
C LYS A 96 7.85 -40.69 6.79
N PRO A 97 7.79 -39.34 6.70
CA PRO A 97 6.52 -38.64 6.56
C PRO A 97 5.83 -39.06 5.25
N SER A 98 4.71 -39.76 5.38
CA SER A 98 3.86 -40.15 4.24
C SER A 98 3.23 -38.91 3.61
N GLY A 99 3.17 -38.90 2.27
CA GLY A 99 2.71 -37.74 1.52
C GLY A 99 1.22 -37.46 1.68
N VAL A 100 0.85 -36.65 2.68
CA VAL A 100 -0.46 -36.00 2.72
C VAL A 100 -0.52 -35.01 1.56
N LYS A 101 -1.12 -35.43 0.45
CA LYS A 101 -1.54 -34.53 -0.63
C LYS A 101 -2.61 -33.60 -0.05
N LYS A 102 -2.21 -32.43 0.48
CA LYS A 102 -3.13 -31.31 0.73
C LYS A 102 -3.91 -31.09 -0.58
N LYS A 103 -5.23 -31.31 -0.54
CA LYS A 103 -6.10 -31.03 -1.69
C LYS A 103 -6.07 -29.52 -1.90
N ILE A 104 -5.33 -29.07 -2.91
CA ILE A 104 -5.19 -27.64 -3.23
C ILE A 104 -6.60 -27.09 -3.48
N PRO A 105 -7.03 -26.01 -2.81
CA PRO A 105 -8.30 -25.37 -3.10
C PRO A 105 -8.37 -24.96 -4.57
N GLU A 106 -9.54 -25.08 -5.19
CA GLU A 106 -9.75 -24.53 -6.52
C GLU A 106 -9.55 -23.01 -6.47
N ALA A 107 -8.92 -22.46 -7.52
CA ALA A 107 -8.46 -21.08 -7.49
C ALA A 107 -9.66 -20.13 -7.30
N PRO A 108 -9.69 -19.30 -6.24
CA PRO A 108 -10.78 -18.36 -6.02
C PRO A 108 -10.87 -17.38 -7.20
N GLY A 109 -12.09 -16.97 -7.53
CA GLY A 109 -12.39 -16.19 -8.73
C GLY A 109 -11.44 -15.00 -8.91
N LYS A 110 -10.87 -14.87 -10.13
CA LYS A 110 -9.81 -13.89 -10.42
C LYS A 110 -10.21 -12.49 -9.92
N LEU A 111 -9.36 -11.91 -9.06
CA LEU A 111 -9.35 -10.48 -8.76
C LEU A 111 -8.81 -9.71 -9.98
N VAL A 112 -9.60 -9.68 -11.05
CA VAL A 112 -9.28 -8.95 -12.29
C VAL A 112 -9.34 -7.45 -12.02
N ASN A 113 -8.27 -6.74 -12.35
CA ASN A 113 -8.20 -5.28 -12.36
C ASN A 113 -8.67 -4.58 -11.06
N LYS A 114 -8.46 -5.19 -9.89
CA LYS A 114 -8.54 -4.50 -8.58
C LYS A 114 -7.17 -4.61 -7.90
N GLY A 115 -6.39 -3.53 -7.93
CA GLY A 115 -5.16 -3.43 -7.13
C GLY A 115 -5.47 -3.45 -5.63
N VAL A 116 -4.49 -3.85 -4.84
CA VAL A 116 -4.55 -3.88 -3.36
C VAL A 116 -4.13 -2.52 -2.78
N ILE A 117 -3.31 -1.77 -3.51
CA ILE A 117 -2.99 -0.35 -3.24
C ILE A 117 -3.42 0.53 -4.43
N THR A 118 -3.22 0.07 -5.66
CA THR A 118 -3.44 0.87 -6.87
C THR A 118 -4.90 0.89 -7.29
N ASN A 119 -5.48 2.08 -7.42
CA ASN A 119 -6.78 2.27 -8.03
C ASN A 119 -6.65 2.19 -9.56
N THR A 120 -7.09 1.06 -10.12
CA THR A 120 -6.98 0.76 -11.55
C THR A 120 -7.85 1.66 -12.44
N ALA A 121 -8.97 2.16 -11.94
CA ALA A 121 -9.81 3.11 -12.69
C ALA A 121 -9.12 4.48 -12.82
N ASN A 122 -8.53 4.95 -11.72
CA ASN A 122 -7.70 6.15 -11.67
C ASN A 122 -6.47 6.03 -12.59
N LEU A 123 -5.71 4.93 -12.48
CA LEU A 123 -4.56 4.63 -13.34
C LEU A 123 -4.93 4.65 -14.84
N ASN A 124 -6.04 4.01 -15.22
CA ASN A 124 -6.53 4.02 -16.60
C ASN A 124 -6.90 5.42 -17.09
N LYS A 125 -7.56 6.24 -16.25
CA LYS A 125 -7.89 7.64 -16.56
C LYS A 125 -6.63 8.46 -16.88
N ASN A 126 -5.55 8.23 -16.15
CA ASN A 126 -4.30 8.97 -16.32
C ASN A 126 -3.49 8.55 -17.54
N LEU A 127 -3.50 7.26 -17.89
CA LEU A 127 -2.95 6.81 -19.17
C LEU A 127 -3.75 7.38 -20.36
N GLN A 128 -5.09 7.42 -20.25
CA GLN A 128 -5.94 8.08 -21.24
C GLN A 128 -5.57 9.56 -21.38
N ALA A 129 -5.52 10.32 -20.28
CA ALA A 129 -5.18 11.75 -20.32
C ALA A 129 -3.76 12.03 -20.85
N ALA A 130 -2.77 11.20 -20.53
CA ALA A 130 -1.43 11.28 -21.15
C ALA A 130 -1.49 11.11 -22.67
N THR A 131 -2.30 10.16 -23.17
CA THR A 131 -2.55 10.02 -24.63
C THR A 131 -3.41 11.14 -25.22
N SER A 132 -4.24 11.81 -24.43
CA SER A 132 -5.02 13.00 -24.81
C SER A 132 -4.22 14.32 -24.74
N GLY A 133 -2.95 14.28 -24.35
CA GLY A 133 -2.05 15.45 -24.35
C GLY A 133 -1.81 16.13 -23.00
N ASP A 134 -2.27 15.57 -21.89
CA ASP A 134 -1.91 16.06 -20.55
C ASP A 134 -0.39 15.97 -20.35
N LEU A 135 0.27 17.13 -20.25
CA LEU A 135 1.72 17.23 -20.16
C LEU A 135 2.29 16.72 -18.83
N LEU A 136 1.51 16.79 -17.74
CA LEU A 136 1.94 16.30 -16.43
C LEU A 136 1.88 14.77 -16.39
N MET A 137 0.82 14.17 -16.93
CA MET A 137 0.74 12.71 -17.05
C MET A 137 1.65 12.15 -18.11
N LYS A 138 1.94 12.89 -19.19
CA LYS A 138 2.99 12.49 -20.11
C LYS A 138 4.36 12.47 -19.42
N LYS A 139 4.73 13.53 -18.68
CA LYS A 139 5.94 13.54 -17.82
C LYS A 139 5.97 12.35 -16.84
N ALA A 140 4.82 11.92 -16.31
CA ALA A 140 4.71 10.74 -15.44
C ALA A 140 4.91 9.40 -16.21
N VAL A 141 4.20 9.19 -17.33
CA VAL A 141 4.30 8.02 -18.23
C VAL A 141 5.75 7.80 -18.67
N ASP A 142 6.38 8.85 -19.21
CA ASP A 142 7.76 8.82 -19.67
C ASP A 142 8.73 8.49 -18.52
N LYS A 143 8.47 8.98 -17.30
CA LYS A 143 9.24 8.67 -16.10
C LYS A 143 9.13 7.20 -15.68
N ALA A 144 7.93 6.60 -15.64
CA ALA A 144 7.79 5.19 -15.25
C ALA A 144 8.45 4.25 -16.26
N ILE A 145 8.30 4.52 -17.56
CA ILE A 145 8.96 3.74 -18.62
C ILE A 145 10.50 3.87 -18.47
N THR A 146 10.99 5.09 -18.25
CA THR A 146 12.43 5.36 -18.02
C THR A 146 12.97 4.65 -16.77
N ASP A 147 12.24 4.67 -15.66
CA ASP A 147 12.64 3.97 -14.43
C ASP A 147 12.49 2.44 -14.55
N GLY A 148 11.53 1.95 -15.34
CA GLY A 148 11.43 0.57 -15.79
C GLY A 148 12.67 0.12 -16.58
N TYR A 149 13.16 0.93 -17.52
CA TYR A 149 14.41 0.67 -18.25
C TYR A 149 15.66 0.65 -17.36
N LYS A 150 15.68 1.42 -16.27
CA LYS A 150 16.72 1.30 -15.23
C LYS A 150 16.54 0.02 -14.42
N ALA A 151 15.31 -0.34 -14.08
CA ALA A 151 14.95 -1.52 -13.29
C ALA A 151 15.28 -2.83 -14.02
N LEU A 152 15.10 -2.92 -15.34
CA LEU A 152 15.51 -4.07 -16.16
C LEU A 152 16.99 -4.44 -15.95
N LYS A 153 17.86 -3.42 -15.83
CA LYS A 153 19.32 -3.57 -15.71
C LYS A 153 19.79 -3.92 -14.29
N LYS A 154 18.93 -3.83 -13.27
CA LYS A 154 19.31 -4.20 -11.89
C LYS A 154 19.50 -5.73 -11.79
N PRO A 155 20.48 -6.21 -11.00
CA PRO A 155 20.66 -7.64 -10.75
C PRO A 155 19.60 -8.17 -9.75
N ILE A 156 19.24 -9.45 -9.88
CA ILE A 156 18.32 -10.11 -8.95
C ILE A 156 19.10 -10.54 -7.70
N ALA A 157 18.97 -9.75 -6.64
CA ALA A 157 19.43 -10.14 -5.31
C ALA A 157 18.47 -11.18 -4.71
N VAL A 158 19.00 -12.33 -4.28
CA VAL A 158 18.27 -13.41 -3.61
C VAL A 158 18.81 -13.62 -2.21
N ILE A 159 17.97 -14.10 -1.28
CA ILE A 159 18.38 -14.14 0.13
C ILE A 159 19.44 -15.20 0.47
N THR A 160 19.61 -16.22 -0.37
CA THR A 160 20.56 -17.31 -0.11
C THR A 160 22.04 -16.92 -0.29
N THR A 161 22.33 -15.73 -0.83
CA THR A 161 23.69 -15.18 -1.00
C THR A 161 24.18 -14.34 0.18
N LYS A 162 23.47 -14.32 1.32
CA LYS A 162 23.95 -13.64 2.54
C LYS A 162 25.26 -14.25 3.05
N SER A 163 26.24 -13.39 3.33
CA SER A 163 27.51 -13.75 3.97
C SER A 163 27.37 -13.96 5.49
N PHE A 164 26.44 -13.24 6.12
CA PHE A 164 26.12 -13.39 7.53
C PHE A 164 24.84 -14.20 7.72
N MET A 165 24.97 -15.37 8.34
CA MET A 165 23.86 -16.14 8.90
C MET A 165 23.89 -15.95 10.41
N VAL A 166 22.71 -15.79 11.03
CA VAL A 166 22.53 -16.16 12.44
C VAL A 166 22.31 -17.67 12.47
N ASP A 167 22.39 -18.32 13.64
CA ASP A 167 22.15 -19.77 13.79
C ASP A 167 20.72 -20.15 13.37
N THR A 168 20.56 -20.38 12.07
CA THR A 168 19.35 -20.80 11.36
C THR A 168 19.55 -22.13 10.64
N GLU A 169 20.81 -22.47 10.33
CA GLU A 169 21.33 -23.51 9.40
C GLU A 169 20.79 -23.41 7.95
N ASP A 170 19.53 -23.02 7.79
CA ASP A 170 18.86 -22.76 6.53
C ASP A 170 19.09 -21.31 6.02
N LYS A 171 19.60 -21.21 4.78
CA LYS A 171 19.82 -19.96 4.03
C LYS A 171 18.52 -19.36 3.46
N HIS A 172 17.44 -20.13 3.39
CA HIS A 172 16.12 -19.70 2.93
C HIS A 172 15.32 -18.94 4.00
N ASN A 173 15.79 -18.90 5.25
CA ASN A 173 15.25 -17.96 6.24
C ASN A 173 15.77 -16.54 5.99
N PHE A 174 14.88 -15.55 5.96
CA PHE A 174 15.22 -14.14 5.91
C PHE A 174 15.84 -13.70 7.24
N ASN A 175 16.98 -13.01 7.23
CA ASN A 175 17.54 -12.40 8.45
C ASN A 175 17.81 -10.89 8.32
N SER A 176 17.70 -10.17 9.44
CA SER A 176 18.18 -8.78 9.53
C SER A 176 18.53 -8.38 10.96
N VAL A 177 19.29 -7.29 11.09
CA VAL A 177 19.67 -6.70 12.39
C VAL A 177 18.76 -5.51 12.71
N ALA A 178 18.33 -5.41 13.97
CA ALA A 178 17.46 -4.35 14.44
C ALA A 178 18.05 -2.94 14.18
N PRO A 179 17.31 -1.99 13.57
CA PRO A 179 17.90 -0.73 13.12
C PRO A 179 18.27 0.24 14.26
N TYR A 180 17.56 0.19 15.39
CA TYR A 180 17.69 1.18 16.49
C TYR A 180 18.41 0.64 17.73
N TRP A 181 19.01 -0.54 17.67
CA TRP A 181 19.80 -1.11 18.78
C TRP A 181 21.29 -0.94 18.52
N HIS A 182 22.00 -0.39 19.49
CA HIS A 182 23.42 -0.07 19.40
C HIS A 182 24.19 -0.90 20.42
N GLN A 183 25.27 -1.53 20.00
CA GLN A 183 26.20 -2.19 20.91
C GLN A 183 26.86 -1.14 21.81
N GLN A 184 27.15 -1.50 23.05
CA GLN A 184 27.85 -0.69 24.05
C GLN A 184 29.21 -1.34 24.34
N ASP A 185 30.15 -0.59 24.91
CA ASP A 185 31.55 -1.05 25.11
C ASP A 185 31.65 -2.29 26.02
N ASN A 186 30.67 -2.48 26.92
CA ASN A 186 30.52 -3.66 27.76
C ASN A 186 29.82 -4.86 27.08
N GLY A 187 29.68 -4.84 25.75
CA GLY A 187 29.04 -5.90 24.95
C GLY A 187 27.52 -5.91 24.96
N THR A 188 26.85 -5.13 25.82
CA THR A 188 25.37 -5.06 25.85
C THR A 188 24.80 -4.28 24.66
N TRP A 189 23.49 -4.37 24.44
CA TRP A 189 22.80 -3.64 23.38
C TRP A 189 21.73 -2.71 23.96
N LYS A 190 21.75 -1.43 23.56
CA LYS A 190 20.81 -0.40 24.01
C LYS A 190 20.01 0.17 22.84
N ARG A 191 18.69 0.32 23.02
CA ARG A 191 17.84 1.01 22.03
C ARG A 191 18.06 2.52 22.09
N ILE A 192 18.22 3.16 20.92
CA ILE A 192 18.22 4.61 20.74
C ILE A 192 17.23 4.92 19.61
N ASP A 193 16.03 5.40 19.97
CA ASP A 193 14.94 5.55 18.99
C ASP A 193 15.26 6.60 17.91
N GLY A 194 14.88 6.32 16.66
CA GLY A 194 15.10 7.23 15.53
C GLY A 194 16.56 7.36 15.03
N LYS A 195 17.55 6.88 15.80
CA LYS A 195 18.98 6.83 15.44
C LYS A 195 19.35 5.43 14.92
N ALA A 196 19.55 5.30 13.61
CA ALA A 196 19.97 4.03 13.01
C ALA A 196 21.41 3.64 13.41
N ASN A 197 21.67 2.35 13.59
CA ASN A 197 23.00 1.78 13.86
C ASN A 197 23.85 1.55 12.60
N GLY A 198 23.26 1.70 11.40
CA GLY A 198 23.94 1.48 10.12
C GLY A 198 24.24 0.01 9.79
N LEU A 199 23.74 -0.96 10.58
CA LEU A 199 23.97 -2.40 10.38
C LEU A 199 22.94 -3.03 9.42
N SER A 200 21.66 -2.64 9.48
CA SER A 200 20.59 -3.20 8.64
C SER A 200 20.79 -2.98 7.13
N GLY A 201 21.61 -2.01 6.74
CA GLY A 201 22.03 -1.80 5.34
C GLY A 201 23.21 -2.68 4.89
N LYS A 202 23.90 -3.34 5.82
CA LYS A 202 25.16 -4.07 5.60
C LYS A 202 25.06 -5.56 5.91
N ILE A 203 24.14 -5.95 6.79
CA ILE A 203 24.03 -7.30 7.36
C ILE A 203 22.65 -7.89 7.05
N GLY A 204 22.64 -9.10 6.49
CA GLY A 204 21.42 -9.86 6.21
C GLY A 204 20.73 -9.50 4.89
N ASP A 205 19.40 -9.45 4.92
CA ASP A 205 18.52 -9.48 3.74
C ASP A 205 17.67 -8.22 3.53
N THR A 206 17.60 -7.28 4.48
CA THR A 206 16.74 -6.06 4.38
C THR A 206 16.94 -5.31 3.06
N VAL A 207 18.18 -5.13 2.61
CA VAL A 207 18.47 -4.47 1.30
C VAL A 207 18.00 -5.31 0.11
N LYS A 208 18.13 -6.64 0.18
CA LYS A 208 17.71 -7.55 -0.91
C LYS A 208 16.19 -7.56 -1.07
N LEU A 209 15.46 -7.48 0.06
CA LEU A 209 14.01 -7.36 0.08
C LEU A 209 13.55 -5.95 -0.34
N GLN A 210 13.98 -4.89 0.36
CA GLN A 210 13.44 -3.53 0.16
C GLN A 210 13.94 -2.87 -1.14
N LYS A 211 15.21 -3.02 -1.50
CA LYS A 211 15.82 -2.36 -2.68
C LYS A 211 16.02 -3.28 -3.88
N GLY A 212 16.01 -4.60 -3.64
CA GLY A 212 15.83 -5.62 -4.66
C GLY A 212 14.35 -5.80 -4.98
N VAL A 213 13.78 -6.96 -4.66
CA VAL A 213 12.46 -7.39 -5.17
C VAL A 213 11.32 -6.38 -4.88
N GLY A 214 11.26 -5.84 -3.65
CA GLY A 214 10.24 -4.89 -3.20
C GLY A 214 10.37 -3.45 -3.70
N SER A 215 11.39 -3.18 -4.52
CA SER A 215 11.49 -1.93 -5.30
C SER A 215 11.37 -2.23 -6.80
N VAL A 216 12.06 -3.28 -7.26
CA VAL A 216 12.18 -3.58 -8.68
C VAL A 216 10.89 -4.13 -9.27
N VAL A 217 10.18 -5.01 -8.56
CA VAL A 217 8.92 -5.57 -9.07
C VAL A 217 7.82 -4.50 -9.19
N PRO A 218 7.56 -3.63 -8.18
CA PRO A 218 6.67 -2.48 -8.34
C PRO A 218 7.05 -1.53 -9.49
N THR A 219 8.34 -1.19 -9.64
CA THR A 219 8.80 -0.31 -10.73
C THR A 219 8.52 -0.91 -12.11
N LEU A 220 8.77 -2.22 -12.27
CA LEU A 220 8.53 -2.93 -13.52
C LEU A 220 7.03 -3.15 -13.79
N ALA A 221 6.19 -3.32 -12.76
CA ALA A 221 4.75 -3.42 -12.92
C ALA A 221 4.12 -2.06 -13.32
N LEU A 222 4.58 -0.94 -12.75
CA LEU A 222 4.15 0.38 -13.19
C LEU A 222 4.56 0.64 -14.65
N ALA A 223 5.81 0.31 -15.01
CA ALA A 223 6.30 0.44 -16.39
C ALA A 223 5.55 -0.49 -17.37
N TYR A 224 5.18 -1.71 -16.93
CA TYR A 224 4.31 -2.62 -17.68
C TYR A 224 2.97 -1.97 -18.01
N VAL A 225 2.30 -1.35 -17.05
CA VAL A 225 0.99 -0.74 -17.28
C VAL A 225 1.13 0.55 -18.11
N ALA A 226 2.11 1.40 -17.79
CA ALA A 226 2.34 2.69 -18.45
C ALA A 226 2.75 2.61 -19.94
N SER A 227 3.52 1.58 -20.33
CA SER A 227 3.96 1.45 -21.73
C SER A 227 2.80 1.12 -22.68
N SER A 228 2.73 1.81 -23.82
CA SER A 228 1.80 1.50 -24.91
C SER A 228 2.33 0.47 -25.91
N ASN A 229 3.63 0.15 -25.87
CA ASN A 229 4.29 -0.76 -26.83
C ASN A 229 4.22 -2.22 -26.33
N PRO A 230 3.51 -3.14 -27.01
CA PRO A 230 3.33 -4.52 -26.51
C PRO A 230 4.65 -5.29 -26.30
N ALA A 231 5.66 -5.04 -27.13
CA ALA A 231 6.97 -5.69 -27.02
C ALA A 231 7.85 -5.06 -25.92
N GLU A 232 7.52 -3.87 -25.43
CA GLU A 232 8.15 -3.24 -24.27
C GLU A 232 7.47 -3.67 -22.98
N LYS A 233 6.13 -3.62 -22.93
CA LYS A 233 5.31 -4.16 -21.83
C LYS A 233 5.80 -5.55 -21.40
N GLU A 234 5.79 -6.52 -22.31
CA GLU A 234 6.15 -7.90 -21.96
C GLU A 234 7.62 -8.08 -21.50
N LYS A 235 8.55 -7.17 -21.84
CA LYS A 235 9.92 -7.18 -21.28
C LYS A 235 9.90 -6.81 -19.79
N PHE A 236 9.14 -5.77 -19.42
CA PHE A 236 9.01 -5.36 -18.02
C PHE A 236 8.34 -6.47 -17.19
N ALA A 237 7.24 -7.04 -17.70
CA ALA A 237 6.52 -8.13 -17.04
C ALA A 237 7.37 -9.41 -16.87
N ALA A 238 8.05 -9.86 -17.94
CA ALA A 238 8.94 -11.02 -17.88
C ALA A 238 10.01 -10.86 -16.80
N ARG A 239 10.63 -9.68 -16.70
CA ARG A 239 11.66 -9.39 -15.70
C ARG A 239 11.08 -9.33 -14.28
N ALA A 240 9.91 -8.72 -14.09
CA ALA A 240 9.24 -8.69 -12.79
C ALA A 240 8.92 -10.11 -12.28
N ILE A 241 8.45 -10.98 -13.17
CA ILE A 241 8.10 -12.36 -12.86
C ILE A 241 9.37 -13.21 -12.62
N GLU A 242 10.47 -12.97 -13.33
CA GLU A 242 11.78 -13.59 -13.05
C GLU A 242 12.29 -13.23 -11.63
N TYR A 243 12.14 -11.96 -11.21
CA TYR A 243 12.43 -11.52 -9.85
C TYR A 243 11.59 -12.29 -8.82
N CYS A 244 10.27 -12.39 -9.02
CA CYS A 244 9.38 -13.13 -8.13
C CYS A 244 9.69 -14.63 -8.09
N GLN A 245 9.93 -15.27 -9.24
CA GLN A 245 10.30 -16.68 -9.34
C GLN A 245 11.57 -16.96 -8.54
N LYS A 246 12.64 -16.16 -8.72
CA LYS A 246 13.91 -16.35 -8.00
C LYS A 246 13.81 -16.01 -6.51
N PHE A 247 13.02 -15.03 -6.11
CA PHE A 247 12.93 -14.60 -4.71
C PHE A 247 11.94 -15.42 -3.87
N PHE A 248 10.85 -15.95 -4.44
CA PHE A 248 9.78 -16.63 -3.68
C PHE A 248 9.63 -18.13 -4.00
N LEU A 249 9.92 -18.56 -5.22
CA LEU A 249 9.46 -19.88 -5.72
C LEU A 249 10.61 -20.87 -5.97
N ASN A 250 11.72 -20.42 -6.53
CA ASN A 250 12.85 -21.26 -6.93
C ASN A 250 13.48 -21.95 -5.70
N PRO A 251 13.48 -23.31 -5.62
CA PRO A 251 13.98 -24.04 -4.45
C PRO A 251 15.44 -23.72 -4.05
N ALA A 252 16.29 -23.26 -4.96
CA ALA A 252 17.70 -22.93 -4.67
C ALA A 252 17.93 -21.49 -4.16
N THR A 253 16.93 -20.60 -4.28
CA THR A 253 17.11 -19.16 -4.00
C THR A 253 15.96 -18.49 -3.23
N ARG A 254 14.82 -19.17 -3.07
CA ARG A 254 13.61 -18.62 -2.45
C ARG A 254 13.81 -18.15 -1.00
N MET A 255 12.98 -17.21 -0.58
CA MET A 255 12.70 -16.91 0.81
C MET A 255 11.61 -17.83 1.34
N ASN A 256 11.81 -18.39 2.54
CA ASN A 256 10.75 -19.04 3.30
C ASN A 256 9.74 -17.98 3.77
N PRO A 257 8.43 -18.26 3.80
CA PRO A 257 7.39 -17.30 4.18
C PRO A 257 7.33 -17.09 5.72
N ASN A 258 8.41 -16.59 6.31
CA ASN A 258 8.51 -16.21 7.72
C ASN A 258 9.44 -15.00 7.92
N LEU A 259 9.35 -14.36 9.10
CA LEU A 259 10.26 -13.31 9.57
C LEU A 259 10.78 -13.59 10.99
N ASP A 260 10.94 -14.87 11.35
CA ASP A 260 11.38 -15.29 12.70
C ASP A 260 12.85 -14.94 13.02
N TYR A 261 13.61 -14.51 12.02
CA TYR A 261 15.00 -14.06 12.15
C TYR A 261 15.23 -12.61 11.67
N ALA A 262 14.16 -11.84 11.45
CA ALA A 262 14.23 -10.42 11.15
C ALA A 262 14.44 -9.56 12.42
N GLN A 263 15.05 -8.39 12.26
CA GLN A 263 15.35 -7.43 13.33
C GLN A 263 15.97 -8.05 14.60
N LEU A 264 16.86 -9.03 14.44
CA LEU A 264 17.55 -9.64 15.56
C LEU A 264 18.49 -8.65 16.26
N ILE A 265 18.72 -8.88 17.54
CA ILE A 265 19.71 -8.18 18.36
C ILE A 265 20.75 -9.25 18.74
N PRO A 266 22.04 -9.10 18.36
CA PRO A 266 23.05 -10.10 18.67
C PRO A 266 23.11 -10.44 20.17
N GLY A 267 23.11 -11.73 20.49
CA GLY A 267 23.11 -12.22 21.88
C GLY A 267 21.77 -12.18 22.61
N GLN A 268 20.64 -11.91 21.94
CA GLN A 268 19.30 -11.89 22.56
C GLN A 268 18.32 -12.91 21.96
N ASN A 269 17.17 -13.06 22.62
CA ASN A 269 16.08 -13.96 22.21
C ASN A 269 15.61 -13.71 20.77
N LYS A 270 15.39 -14.80 20.01
CA LYS A 270 15.05 -14.74 18.58
C LYS A 270 13.66 -14.14 18.29
N ILE A 271 12.65 -14.39 19.15
CA ILE A 271 11.29 -13.87 18.93
C ILE A 271 11.22 -12.37 19.27
N ARG A 272 10.95 -11.54 18.25
CA ARG A 272 10.64 -10.11 18.42
C ARG A 272 9.37 -9.70 17.67
N VAL A 273 8.49 -8.97 18.34
CA VAL A 273 7.20 -8.57 17.75
C VAL A 273 7.32 -7.53 16.65
N GLU A 274 8.43 -6.79 16.61
CA GLU A 274 8.73 -5.82 15.55
C GLU A 274 9.34 -6.49 14.29
N SER A 275 9.79 -7.75 14.38
CA SER A 275 10.29 -8.49 13.20
C SER A 275 9.19 -8.72 12.17
N ALA A 276 7.94 -8.87 12.63
CA ALA A 276 6.77 -9.18 11.82
C ALA A 276 6.36 -8.09 10.80
N VAL A 277 6.98 -6.90 10.85
CA VAL A 277 6.76 -5.81 9.86
C VAL A 277 7.97 -5.50 8.98
N GLU A 278 9.10 -6.20 9.14
CA GLU A 278 10.27 -6.03 8.25
C GLU A 278 9.92 -6.30 6.77
N GLY A 279 8.88 -7.13 6.55
CA GLY A 279 8.31 -7.46 5.26
C GLY A 279 7.30 -6.46 4.68
N GLU A 280 7.18 -5.23 5.19
CA GLU A 280 6.17 -4.25 4.73
C GLU A 280 6.15 -4.04 3.20
N LYS A 281 7.31 -4.07 2.55
CA LYS A 281 7.44 -3.96 1.08
C LYS A 281 6.84 -5.12 0.28
N LEU A 282 6.48 -6.23 0.92
CA LEU A 282 5.74 -7.32 0.26
C LEU A 282 4.32 -6.89 -0.14
N VAL A 283 3.73 -5.86 0.49
CA VAL A 283 2.40 -5.32 0.12
C VAL A 283 2.43 -4.63 -1.24
N GLU A 284 3.51 -3.89 -1.54
CA GLU A 284 3.73 -3.29 -2.88
C GLU A 284 3.95 -4.36 -3.96
N ILE A 285 4.49 -5.54 -3.60
CA ILE A 285 4.64 -6.68 -4.51
C ILE A 285 3.30 -7.35 -4.81
N VAL A 286 2.41 -7.49 -3.82
CA VAL A 286 1.04 -7.99 -4.05
C VAL A 286 0.32 -7.13 -5.07
N ASP A 287 0.39 -5.81 -4.93
CA ASP A 287 -0.23 -4.85 -5.85
C ASP A 287 0.38 -4.95 -7.26
N ALA A 288 1.71 -5.00 -7.35
CA ALA A 288 2.44 -5.20 -8.60
C ALA A 288 2.06 -6.51 -9.32
N LEU A 289 1.87 -7.62 -8.58
CA LEU A 289 1.44 -8.91 -9.15
C LEU A 289 0.03 -8.84 -9.75
N LEU A 290 -0.88 -8.06 -9.15
CA LEU A 290 -2.23 -7.87 -9.67
C LEU A 290 -2.23 -7.07 -10.98
N LEU A 291 -1.37 -6.05 -11.10
CA LEU A 291 -1.18 -5.29 -12.34
C LEU A 291 -0.53 -6.10 -13.48
N LEU A 292 0.16 -7.20 -13.16
CA LEU A 292 0.85 -8.06 -14.14
C LEU A 292 -0.02 -9.21 -14.68
N GLN A 293 -1.25 -9.40 -14.18
CA GLN A 293 -2.12 -10.55 -14.51
C GLN A 293 -2.46 -10.72 -16.01
N SER A 294 -2.38 -9.65 -16.80
CA SER A 294 -2.64 -9.66 -18.25
C SER A 294 -1.42 -10.02 -19.10
N SER A 295 -0.22 -10.13 -18.51
CA SER A 295 0.99 -10.55 -19.23
C SER A 295 0.95 -12.05 -19.54
N LYS A 296 1.41 -12.43 -20.74
CA LYS A 296 1.60 -13.84 -21.13
C LYS A 296 2.59 -14.60 -20.23
N HIS A 297 3.44 -13.87 -19.51
CA HIS A 297 4.40 -14.44 -18.56
C HIS A 297 3.76 -14.75 -17.20
N TYR A 298 2.60 -14.15 -16.87
CA TYR A 298 1.85 -14.40 -15.65
C TYR A 298 1.00 -15.68 -15.82
N THR A 299 1.65 -16.84 -15.82
CA THR A 299 0.98 -18.12 -16.10
C THR A 299 0.07 -18.55 -14.94
N PRO A 300 -0.96 -19.38 -15.20
CA PRO A 300 -1.81 -19.93 -14.13
C PRO A 300 -1.04 -20.77 -13.09
N GLU A 301 0.13 -21.31 -13.46
CA GLU A 301 1.00 -22.02 -12.52
C GLU A 301 1.80 -21.05 -11.64
N PHE A 302 2.32 -19.96 -12.21
CA PHE A 302 2.95 -18.89 -11.44
C PHE A 302 1.97 -18.26 -10.45
N ASP A 303 0.72 -17.98 -10.87
CA ASP A 303 -0.34 -17.43 -10.01
C ASP A 303 -0.63 -18.36 -8.81
N ARG A 304 -0.80 -19.67 -9.04
CA ARG A 304 -0.98 -20.65 -7.97
C ARG A 304 0.19 -20.65 -6.99
N GLN A 305 1.42 -20.74 -7.49
CA GLN A 305 2.61 -20.82 -6.64
C GLN A 305 2.82 -19.53 -5.82
N ILE A 306 2.65 -18.35 -6.43
CA ILE A 306 2.85 -17.08 -5.72
C ILE A 306 1.73 -16.81 -4.70
N ARG A 307 0.47 -17.14 -5.02
CA ARG A 307 -0.63 -17.08 -4.02
C ARG A 307 -0.41 -18.05 -2.87
N SER A 308 0.10 -19.26 -3.12
CA SER A 308 0.45 -20.21 -2.06
C SER A 308 1.50 -19.63 -1.13
N TRP A 309 2.57 -19.04 -1.67
CA TRP A 309 3.62 -18.41 -0.86
C TRP A 309 3.08 -17.28 0.05
N PHE A 310 2.21 -16.42 -0.50
CA PHE A 310 1.55 -15.37 0.28
C PHE A 310 0.52 -15.92 1.29
N GLY A 311 -0.12 -17.05 0.99
CA GLY A 311 -1.01 -17.77 1.91
C GLY A 311 -0.25 -18.38 3.09
N ASP A 312 0.89 -19.03 2.83
CA ASP A 312 1.79 -19.54 3.86
C ASP A 312 2.36 -18.38 4.73
N MET A 313 2.63 -17.21 4.13
CA MET A 313 3.06 -16.01 4.86
C MET A 313 1.92 -15.45 5.74
N ALA A 314 0.68 -15.44 5.24
CA ALA A 314 -0.49 -15.05 6.01
C ALA A 314 -0.76 -16.01 7.18
N ASP A 315 -0.60 -17.33 6.97
CA ASP A 315 -0.68 -18.33 8.03
C ASP A 315 0.43 -18.13 9.07
N TRP A 316 1.68 -17.94 8.65
CA TRP A 316 2.77 -17.62 9.58
C TRP A 316 2.46 -16.40 10.44
N MET A 317 1.94 -15.31 9.84
CA MET A 317 1.55 -14.11 10.58
C MET A 317 0.42 -14.35 11.59
N VAL A 318 -0.47 -15.33 11.37
CA VAL A 318 -1.56 -15.64 12.32
C VAL A 318 -1.14 -16.70 13.35
N ASN A 319 -0.36 -17.70 12.93
CA ASN A 319 -0.18 -18.94 13.67
C ASN A 319 1.20 -19.16 14.31
N SER A 320 2.25 -18.45 13.88
CA SER A 320 3.57 -18.53 14.51
C SER A 320 3.59 -17.95 15.93
N PRO A 321 4.58 -18.31 16.78
CA PRO A 321 4.80 -17.65 18.07
C PRO A 321 5.03 -16.14 17.93
N THR A 322 5.73 -15.74 16.87
CA THR A 322 6.02 -14.34 16.53
C THR A 322 4.75 -13.57 16.19
N GLY A 323 3.93 -14.08 15.26
CA GLY A 323 2.63 -13.51 14.88
C GLY A 323 1.62 -13.47 16.03
N LYS A 324 1.48 -14.55 16.80
CA LYS A 324 0.60 -14.62 17.98
C LYS A 324 1.00 -13.64 19.08
N GLN A 325 2.28 -13.31 19.21
CA GLN A 325 2.73 -12.23 20.10
C GLN A 325 2.56 -10.85 19.47
N ALA A 326 2.77 -10.71 18.16
CA ALA A 326 2.60 -9.46 17.42
C ALA A 326 1.15 -8.96 17.54
N ASP A 327 0.14 -9.73 17.09
CA ASP A 327 -1.28 -9.33 17.11
C ASP A 327 -1.76 -8.85 18.50
N LYS A 328 -1.22 -9.45 19.56
CA LYS A 328 -1.50 -9.09 20.96
C LYS A 328 -0.77 -7.81 21.40
N LYS A 329 0.53 -7.68 21.13
CA LYS A 329 1.43 -6.70 21.79
C LYS A 329 1.71 -5.42 20.99
N ILE A 330 1.72 -5.45 19.66
CA ILE A 330 2.13 -4.28 18.85
C ILE A 330 1.08 -3.16 18.86
N ARG A 331 1.56 -1.91 18.80
CA ARG A 331 0.77 -0.67 18.83
C ARG A 331 1.41 0.39 17.91
N GLY A 332 0.66 1.43 17.56
CA GLY A 332 1.09 2.54 16.70
C GLY A 332 1.35 2.10 15.26
N ASN A 333 2.28 2.76 14.58
CA ASN A 333 2.65 2.51 13.18
C ASN A 333 2.93 1.03 12.89
N ILE A 334 3.70 0.34 13.74
CA ILE A 334 3.99 -1.10 13.61
C ILE A 334 2.69 -1.92 13.66
N GLY A 335 1.73 -1.52 14.49
CA GLY A 335 0.46 -2.21 14.67
C GLY A 335 -0.52 -2.09 13.53
N VAL A 336 -0.53 -0.95 12.81
CA VAL A 336 -1.29 -0.82 11.57
C VAL A 336 -0.58 -1.53 10.41
N ILE A 337 0.73 -1.36 10.22
CA ILE A 337 1.50 -2.00 9.12
C ILE A 337 1.33 -3.52 9.11
N TYR A 338 1.41 -4.15 10.28
CA TYR A 338 1.18 -5.59 10.46
C TYR A 338 -0.22 -6.04 10.01
N GLU A 339 -1.23 -5.19 10.25
CA GLU A 339 -2.60 -5.45 9.83
C GLU A 339 -2.78 -5.23 8.32
N THR A 340 -2.17 -4.17 7.77
CA THR A 340 -2.08 -3.91 6.32
C THR A 340 -1.44 -5.09 5.58
N MET A 341 -0.34 -5.64 6.11
CA MET A 341 0.34 -6.83 5.58
C MET A 341 -0.57 -8.06 5.60
N ARG A 342 -1.18 -8.38 6.76
CA ARG A 342 -2.09 -9.53 6.87
C ARG A 342 -3.29 -9.41 5.94
N ALA A 343 -3.89 -8.22 5.85
CA ALA A 343 -5.00 -7.95 4.95
C ALA A 343 -4.59 -8.17 3.48
N ALA A 344 -3.46 -7.59 3.05
CA ALA A 344 -2.93 -7.77 1.70
C ALA A 344 -2.69 -9.26 1.35
N PHE A 345 -2.01 -9.99 2.24
CA PHE A 345 -1.61 -11.37 1.96
C PHE A 345 -2.81 -12.33 2.04
N ALA A 346 -3.75 -12.11 2.96
CA ALA A 346 -4.97 -12.90 3.06
C ALA A 346 -5.89 -12.68 1.84
N ILE A 347 -6.12 -11.43 1.43
CA ILE A 347 -6.95 -11.14 0.25
C ILE A 347 -6.30 -11.67 -1.03
N PHE A 348 -4.97 -11.53 -1.19
CA PHE A 348 -4.27 -12.03 -2.37
C PHE A 348 -4.23 -13.58 -2.45
N SER A 349 -4.11 -14.27 -1.31
CA SER A 349 -4.16 -15.73 -1.24
C SER A 349 -5.58 -16.31 -1.31
N GLY A 350 -6.62 -15.50 -1.11
CA GLY A 350 -8.02 -15.86 -1.41
C GLY A 350 -9.01 -15.78 -0.27
N ASP A 351 -8.64 -15.27 0.90
CA ASP A 351 -9.56 -15.09 2.04
C ASP A 351 -10.53 -13.94 1.78
N THR A 352 -11.70 -14.26 1.22
CA THR A 352 -12.80 -13.34 0.87
C THR A 352 -13.57 -12.74 2.04
N SER A 353 -13.15 -13.00 3.29
CA SER A 353 -13.83 -12.46 4.49
C SER A 353 -12.90 -11.86 5.55
N TYR A 354 -11.59 -11.78 5.29
CA TYR A 354 -10.59 -11.21 6.20
C TYR A 354 -11.04 -9.89 6.83
N ALA A 355 -11.47 -8.94 5.99
CA ALA A 355 -11.77 -7.57 6.43
C ALA A 355 -12.93 -7.54 7.44
N ARG A 356 -14.03 -8.24 7.13
CA ARG A 356 -15.21 -8.33 8.02
C ARG A 356 -14.88 -9.03 9.34
N ARG A 357 -14.05 -10.07 9.33
CA ARG A 357 -13.60 -10.77 10.57
C ARG A 357 -12.64 -9.93 11.43
N ARG A 358 -11.94 -8.94 10.86
CA ARG A 358 -10.93 -8.14 11.57
C ARG A 358 -11.37 -6.73 11.94
N LEU A 359 -12.42 -6.19 11.32
CA LEU A 359 -12.96 -4.86 11.59
C LEU A 359 -13.04 -4.48 13.08
N PRO A 360 -13.53 -5.33 14.02
CA PRO A 360 -13.57 -4.97 15.44
C PRO A 360 -12.19 -4.63 16.04
N ARG A 361 -11.14 -5.38 15.66
CA ARG A 361 -9.76 -5.15 16.11
C ARG A 361 -9.11 -3.95 15.41
N VAL A 362 -9.55 -3.65 14.19
CA VAL A 362 -9.15 -2.44 13.43
C VAL A 362 -9.77 -1.19 14.07
N LYS A 363 -11.06 -1.21 14.40
CA LYS A 363 -11.76 -0.16 15.17
C LYS A 363 -11.06 0.11 16.51
N GLU A 364 -10.86 -0.94 17.30
CA GLU A 364 -10.19 -0.88 18.61
C GLU A 364 -8.83 -0.17 18.49
N ARG A 365 -8.00 -0.57 17.52
CA ARG A 365 -6.70 0.07 17.30
C ARG A 365 -6.85 1.54 16.94
N LEU A 366 -7.67 1.87 15.94
CA LEU A 366 -7.80 3.21 15.40
C LEU A 366 -8.21 4.22 16.49
N PHE A 367 -9.23 3.89 17.27
CA PHE A 367 -9.82 4.82 18.23
C PHE A 367 -9.18 4.79 19.63
N ALA A 368 -8.46 3.73 19.99
CA ALA A 368 -7.63 3.71 21.20
C ALA A 368 -6.28 4.42 21.01
N GLU A 369 -5.67 4.37 19.82
CA GLU A 369 -4.34 4.93 19.54
C GLU A 369 -4.37 6.39 19.05
N MET A 370 -5.55 6.90 18.63
CA MET A 370 -5.79 8.30 18.25
C MET A 370 -6.38 9.12 19.42
N ASP A 371 -6.09 10.42 19.49
CA ASP A 371 -6.72 11.39 20.40
C ASP A 371 -7.85 12.19 19.73
N SER A 372 -8.58 13.02 20.50
CA SER A 372 -9.82 13.67 20.05
C SER A 372 -9.65 14.75 18.98
N ASP A 373 -8.43 15.21 18.73
CA ASP A 373 -8.06 16.17 17.68
C ASP A 373 -7.52 15.49 16.40
N GLY A 374 -7.36 14.17 16.39
CA GLY A 374 -6.74 13.40 15.31
C GLY A 374 -5.30 12.96 15.60
N GLY A 375 -4.68 13.41 16.68
CA GLY A 375 -3.29 13.09 17.02
C GLY A 375 -3.04 11.59 17.22
N LEU A 376 -2.06 11.01 16.51
CA LEU A 376 -1.66 9.61 16.67
C LEU A 376 -0.64 9.48 17.82
N LYS A 377 -1.12 9.47 19.07
CA LYS A 377 -0.28 9.71 20.26
C LYS A 377 0.95 8.82 20.42
N LEU A 378 0.89 7.57 19.95
CA LEU A 378 2.00 6.63 20.01
C LEU A 378 3.11 6.93 18.99
N GLU A 379 2.79 7.69 17.94
CA GLU A 379 3.70 8.23 16.95
C GLU A 379 4.23 9.60 17.39
N LEU A 380 3.37 10.43 17.99
CA LEU A 380 3.73 11.74 18.54
C LEU A 380 4.73 11.63 19.71
N GLY A 381 4.62 10.58 20.54
CA GLY A 381 5.55 10.28 21.63
C GLY A 381 6.90 9.67 21.20
N ARG A 382 7.34 9.83 19.95
CA ARG A 382 8.57 9.21 19.39
C ARG A 382 9.67 10.23 19.14
N ALA A 383 10.90 9.75 18.93
CA ALA A 383 12.04 10.62 18.60
C ALA A 383 11.93 11.32 17.23
N LYS A 384 11.01 10.88 16.35
CA LYS A 384 10.78 11.41 15.00
C LYS A 384 9.27 11.43 14.68
N PRO A 385 8.49 12.28 15.37
CA PRO A 385 7.04 12.18 15.38
C PRO A 385 6.37 12.44 14.03
N ASN A 386 6.92 13.33 13.19
CA ASN A 386 6.41 13.57 11.84
C ASN A 386 6.59 12.34 10.95
N MET A 387 7.79 11.73 10.99
CA MET A 387 8.10 10.53 10.21
C MET A 387 7.25 9.33 10.65
N TYR A 388 7.11 9.08 11.95
CA TYR A 388 6.27 7.97 12.43
C TYR A 388 4.78 8.21 12.17
N SER A 389 4.26 9.44 12.36
CA SER A 389 2.85 9.75 12.09
C SER A 389 2.52 9.61 10.60
N ASN A 390 3.40 10.11 9.72
CA ASN A 390 3.27 9.89 8.27
C ASN A 390 3.29 8.40 7.90
N LYS A 391 4.18 7.62 8.52
CA LYS A 391 4.26 6.17 8.29
C LYS A 391 3.01 5.42 8.80
N ALA A 392 2.45 5.82 9.94
CA ALA A 392 1.17 5.29 10.42
C ALA A 392 0.02 5.65 9.47
N LEU A 393 -0.10 6.92 9.05
CA LEU A 393 -1.15 7.36 8.14
C LEU A 393 -1.09 6.63 6.81
N ASN A 394 0.10 6.50 6.20
CA ASN A 394 0.27 5.77 4.94
C ASN A 394 -0.21 4.30 5.06
N ALA A 395 0.16 3.62 6.15
CA ALA A 395 -0.30 2.26 6.43
C ALA A 395 -1.82 2.18 6.71
N TRP A 396 -2.41 3.18 7.39
CA TRP A 396 -3.85 3.30 7.64
C TRP A 396 -4.66 3.52 6.36
N LEU A 397 -4.28 4.48 5.53
CA LEU A 397 -4.98 4.75 4.26
C LEU A 397 -4.78 3.59 3.27
N THR A 398 -3.66 2.89 3.33
CA THR A 398 -3.47 1.62 2.60
C THR A 398 -4.40 0.54 3.13
N LEU A 399 -4.51 0.33 4.45
CA LEU A 399 -5.45 -0.63 5.03
C LEU A 399 -6.91 -0.31 4.66
N ALA A 400 -7.27 0.97 4.61
CA ALA A 400 -8.59 1.42 4.17
C ALA A 400 -8.87 1.11 2.69
N ARG A 401 -7.88 1.23 1.79
CA ARG A 401 -8.00 0.73 0.41
C ARG A 401 -8.22 -0.80 0.38
N ILE A 402 -7.43 -1.54 1.16
CA ILE A 402 -7.47 -3.02 1.18
C ILE A 402 -8.81 -3.55 1.72
N MET A 403 -9.33 -2.97 2.81
CA MET A 403 -10.59 -3.42 3.42
C MET A 403 -11.81 -3.09 2.55
N ALA A 404 -11.77 -1.99 1.78
CA ALA A 404 -12.80 -1.65 0.81
C ALA A 404 -12.94 -2.66 -0.35
N ILE A 405 -11.93 -3.53 -0.60
CA ILE A 405 -12.03 -4.63 -1.58
C ILE A 405 -13.04 -5.71 -1.13
N GLN A 406 -13.38 -5.73 0.16
CA GLN A 406 -14.38 -6.61 0.78
C GLN A 406 -15.52 -5.81 1.43
N ASP A 407 -15.82 -4.65 0.87
CA ASP A 407 -16.97 -3.82 1.23
C ASP A 407 -16.96 -3.36 2.70
N VAL A 408 -15.75 -3.26 3.29
CA VAL A 408 -15.53 -2.69 4.63
C VAL A 408 -14.89 -1.31 4.48
N ASP A 409 -15.72 -0.27 4.64
CA ASP A 409 -15.30 1.11 4.62
C ASP A 409 -14.62 1.52 5.94
N LEU A 410 -13.40 2.06 5.87
CA LEU A 410 -12.72 2.73 6.99
C LEU A 410 -12.64 4.25 6.78
N TRP A 411 -12.95 4.77 5.60
CA TRP A 411 -12.81 6.18 5.25
C TRP A 411 -13.88 7.02 5.95
N THR A 412 -15.13 6.56 5.91
CA THR A 412 -16.29 7.19 6.60
C THR A 412 -16.41 6.81 8.08
N LEU A 413 -15.52 5.95 8.58
CA LEU A 413 -15.61 5.40 9.93
C LEU A 413 -15.21 6.42 11.00
N GLU A 414 -16.19 6.86 11.80
CA GLU A 414 -15.98 7.72 12.96
C GLU A 414 -16.34 7.00 14.28
N GLU A 415 -15.64 7.35 15.37
CA GLU A 415 -16.09 7.07 16.73
C GLU A 415 -15.65 8.18 17.69
N ASN A 416 -16.60 8.75 18.45
CA ASN A 416 -16.35 9.86 19.40
C ASN A 416 -15.60 11.06 18.77
N GLY A 417 -15.96 11.48 17.55
CA GLY A 417 -15.32 12.59 16.86
C GLY A 417 -13.90 12.30 16.34
N LYS A 418 -13.48 11.03 16.30
CA LYS A 418 -12.19 10.57 15.74
C LYS A 418 -12.43 9.87 14.40
N SER A 419 -11.65 10.19 13.37
CA SER A 419 -11.72 9.56 12.05
C SER A 419 -10.35 9.56 11.36
N LEU A 420 -10.18 8.75 10.31
CA LEU A 420 -8.96 8.75 9.50
C LEU A 420 -8.70 10.11 8.82
N GLU A 421 -9.76 10.80 8.40
CA GLU A 421 -9.70 12.15 7.85
C GLU A 421 -9.07 13.12 8.85
N LYS A 422 -9.54 13.09 10.11
CA LYS A 422 -9.06 13.96 11.17
C LYS A 422 -7.57 13.73 11.47
N ALA A 423 -7.11 12.48 11.46
CA ALA A 423 -5.70 12.15 11.66
C ALA A 423 -4.80 12.62 10.50
N VAL A 424 -5.32 12.64 9.27
CA VAL A 424 -4.61 13.27 8.12
C VAL A 424 -4.54 14.79 8.30
N LEU A 425 -5.68 15.43 8.58
CA LEU A 425 -5.77 16.89 8.75
C LEU A 425 -4.92 17.40 9.92
N PHE A 426 -4.85 16.65 11.02
CA PHE A 426 -3.97 16.94 12.15
C PHE A 426 -2.52 17.14 11.71
N MET A 427 -2.02 16.32 10.77
CA MET A 427 -0.63 16.38 10.32
C MET A 427 -0.33 17.51 9.30
N VAL A 428 -1.34 18.05 8.61
CA VAL A 428 -1.15 19.09 7.57
C VAL A 428 -0.35 20.31 8.06
N PRO A 429 -0.70 21.01 9.15
CA PRO A 429 0.05 22.20 9.58
C PRO A 429 1.50 21.90 9.99
N TYR A 430 1.80 20.69 10.45
CA TYR A 430 3.17 20.27 10.76
C TYR A 430 3.97 19.98 9.48
N MET A 431 3.35 19.35 8.49
CA MET A 431 3.95 19.10 7.18
C MET A 431 4.08 20.39 6.33
N MET A 432 3.26 21.40 6.61
CA MET A 432 3.38 22.76 6.07
C MET A 432 4.47 23.61 6.75
N GLY A 433 4.98 23.19 7.91
CA GLY A 433 5.94 23.95 8.73
C GLY A 433 5.31 25.09 9.54
N GLU A 434 3.98 25.16 9.63
CA GLU A 434 3.22 26.14 10.43
C GLU A 434 3.25 25.80 11.92
N LYS A 435 3.41 24.52 12.24
CA LYS A 435 3.59 23.99 13.60
C LYS A 435 4.79 23.06 13.66
N LYS A 436 5.30 22.80 14.88
CA LYS A 436 6.36 21.82 15.16
C LYS A 436 5.89 20.79 16.19
N LEU A 437 6.42 19.57 16.07
CA LEU A 437 6.27 18.49 17.07
C LEU A 437 7.57 18.20 17.83
N ASN A 438 8.73 18.54 17.24
CA ASN A 438 10.06 18.30 17.79
C ASN A 438 11.05 19.25 17.08
N ASP A 439 11.89 19.98 17.83
CA ASP A 439 12.92 20.86 17.26
C ASP A 439 14.15 20.12 16.69
N THR A 440 14.29 18.83 16.97
CA THR A 440 15.40 17.98 16.51
C THR A 440 15.06 17.09 15.31
N GLU A 441 13.81 17.10 14.84
CA GLU A 441 13.40 16.35 13.64
C GLU A 441 13.41 17.27 12.41
N GLU A 442 14.24 16.96 11.42
CA GLU A 442 14.13 17.53 10.08
C GLU A 442 12.85 16.98 9.42
N VAL A 443 11.80 17.82 9.35
CA VAL A 443 10.55 17.48 8.66
C VAL A 443 10.83 17.31 7.16
N GLN A 444 10.29 16.27 6.55
CA GLN A 444 10.49 15.92 5.14
C GLN A 444 9.13 15.86 4.41
N PRO A 445 8.52 17.02 4.06
CA PRO A 445 7.15 17.10 3.54
C PRO A 445 6.89 16.21 2.32
N ARG A 446 7.91 16.00 1.46
CA ARG A 446 7.85 15.13 0.28
C ARG A 446 7.31 13.72 0.56
N TYR A 447 7.49 13.17 1.77
CA TYR A 447 6.98 11.85 2.12
C TYR A 447 5.50 11.83 2.52
N PHE A 448 4.88 12.99 2.77
CA PHE A 448 3.45 13.12 3.07
C PHE A 448 2.59 13.23 1.80
N LYS A 449 3.19 13.49 0.63
CA LYS A 449 2.49 13.56 -0.68
C LYS A 449 1.53 12.39 -0.92
N GLU A 450 1.96 11.16 -0.66
CA GLU A 450 1.15 9.97 -0.91
C GLU A 450 -0.04 9.84 0.05
N VAL A 451 0.12 10.32 1.29
CA VAL A 451 -0.98 10.45 2.26
C VAL A 451 -1.95 11.53 1.80
N ALA A 452 -1.43 12.70 1.42
CA ALA A 452 -2.24 13.83 0.95
C ALA A 452 -3.05 13.49 -0.32
N ARG A 453 -2.41 12.96 -1.38
CA ARG A 453 -3.11 12.53 -2.61
C ARG A 453 -4.17 11.46 -2.33
N THR A 454 -3.83 10.46 -1.51
CA THR A 454 -4.76 9.38 -1.15
C THR A 454 -5.97 9.90 -0.38
N ALA A 455 -5.75 10.77 0.62
CA ALA A 455 -6.82 11.38 1.39
C ALA A 455 -7.66 12.35 0.55
N GLN A 456 -7.04 13.16 -0.32
CA GLN A 456 -7.75 14.07 -1.22
C GLN A 456 -8.69 13.31 -2.18
N TYR A 457 -8.29 12.14 -2.67
CA TYR A 457 -9.16 11.27 -3.45
C TYR A 457 -10.30 10.65 -2.62
N ALA A 458 -9.99 10.13 -1.43
CA ALA A 458 -10.99 9.51 -0.55
C ALA A 458 -12.05 10.52 -0.12
N TYR A 459 -11.61 11.67 0.41
CA TYR A 459 -12.42 12.75 0.94
C TYR A 459 -12.74 13.82 -0.12
N ARG A 460 -12.76 13.46 -1.41
CA ARG A 460 -13.06 14.37 -2.54
C ARG A 460 -14.41 15.10 -2.45
N ASN A 461 -15.33 14.58 -1.63
CA ASN A 461 -16.64 15.16 -1.37
C ASN A 461 -16.64 16.14 -0.17
N HIS A 462 -15.52 16.30 0.55
CA HIS A 462 -15.38 17.13 1.75
C HIS A 462 -14.52 18.37 1.41
N PRO A 463 -15.11 19.53 1.05
CA PRO A 463 -14.36 20.61 0.38
C PRO A 463 -13.22 21.20 1.21
N ALA A 464 -13.39 21.33 2.53
CA ALA A 464 -12.34 21.82 3.43
C ALA A 464 -11.11 20.90 3.46
N THR A 465 -11.33 19.58 3.42
CA THR A 465 -10.27 18.57 3.39
C THR A 465 -9.54 18.57 2.05
N VAL A 466 -10.29 18.66 0.94
CA VAL A 466 -9.71 18.81 -0.40
C VAL A 466 -8.83 20.07 -0.46
N GLN A 467 -9.33 21.21 0.03
CA GLN A 467 -8.64 22.49 0.03
C GLN A 467 -7.34 22.46 0.85
N ALA A 468 -7.37 21.92 2.07
CA ALA A 468 -6.18 21.83 2.93
C ALA A 468 -5.08 20.93 2.32
N LEU A 469 -5.48 19.85 1.66
CA LEU A 469 -4.56 18.91 1.00
C LEU A 469 -4.07 19.46 -0.36
N GLU A 470 -4.90 20.22 -1.08
CA GLU A 470 -4.52 20.92 -2.30
C GLU A 470 -3.46 21.99 -2.02
N GLN A 471 -3.65 22.81 -0.97
CA GLN A 471 -2.65 23.80 -0.52
C GLN A 471 -1.30 23.14 -0.19
N PHE A 472 -1.32 21.98 0.47
CA PHE A 472 -0.12 21.21 0.74
C PHE A 472 0.56 20.70 -0.55
N LEU A 473 -0.23 20.14 -1.47
CA LEU A 473 0.29 19.59 -2.73
C LEU A 473 0.83 20.69 -3.66
N VAL A 474 0.16 21.84 -3.79
CA VAL A 474 0.66 22.98 -4.57
C VAL A 474 2.01 23.48 -4.02
N LYS A 475 2.18 23.48 -2.69
CA LYS A 475 3.42 23.95 -2.04
C LYS A 475 4.61 22.98 -2.17
N TYR A 476 4.37 21.67 -2.14
CA TYR A 476 5.45 20.67 -2.06
C TYR A 476 5.51 19.67 -3.22
N ASP A 477 4.51 19.59 -4.11
CA ASP A 477 4.50 18.64 -5.23
C ASP A 477 5.24 19.13 -6.49
N THR A 478 6.38 19.78 -6.25
CA THR A 478 7.19 20.49 -7.24
C THR A 478 8.24 19.62 -7.95
N ASP A 479 8.12 18.28 -7.90
CA ASP A 479 9.11 17.29 -8.38
C ASP A 479 9.32 17.27 -9.93
N PHE A 480 8.81 18.27 -10.66
CA PHE A 480 8.91 18.40 -12.11
C PHE A 480 9.40 19.79 -12.59
N ARG A 481 10.09 20.58 -11.74
CA ARG A 481 10.70 21.86 -12.12
C ARG A 481 12.18 22.02 -11.70
N GLU A 482 13.07 21.71 -12.64
CA GLU A 482 14.19 22.61 -12.97
C GLU A 482 13.89 23.16 -14.37
N GLY A 483 13.71 24.49 -14.51
CA GLY A 483 13.57 25.18 -15.81
C GLY A 483 12.27 25.93 -16.08
N ASP A 484 11.12 25.52 -15.51
CA ASP A 484 9.82 26.16 -15.82
C ASP A 484 9.56 27.43 -14.97
N ASP A 485 9.16 28.54 -15.63
CA ASP A 485 8.97 29.89 -15.08
C ASP A 485 7.95 29.99 -13.92
N PRO A 486 8.28 30.60 -12.77
CA PRO A 486 7.34 30.86 -11.66
C PRO A 486 6.05 31.62 -12.02
N ALA A 487 6.04 32.46 -13.06
CA ALA A 487 4.95 33.38 -13.39
C ALA A 487 3.61 32.72 -13.82
N ILE A 488 3.56 31.38 -13.91
CA ILE A 488 2.39 30.62 -14.40
C ILE A 488 1.42 30.21 -13.27
N LEU A 489 1.78 30.39 -12.00
CA LEU A 489 1.09 29.76 -10.85
C LEU A 489 0.10 30.64 -10.05
N THR A 490 -0.29 31.83 -10.53
CA THR A 490 -1.02 32.82 -9.70
C THR A 490 -2.42 33.27 -10.16
N GLU A 491 -2.99 32.76 -11.27
CA GLU A 491 -4.33 33.21 -11.75
C GLU A 491 -5.33 32.09 -12.14
N SER A 492 -4.98 30.80 -12.00
CA SER A 492 -5.68 29.71 -12.72
C SER A 492 -6.45 28.67 -11.88
N TYR A 493 -6.50 28.81 -10.54
CA TYR A 493 -7.23 27.86 -9.66
C TYR A 493 -8.26 28.57 -8.76
N LEU A 494 -9.45 27.93 -8.66
CA LEU A 494 -10.76 28.51 -8.35
C LEU A 494 -11.21 29.55 -9.41
N PRO A 495 -12.46 29.48 -9.94
CA PRO A 495 -13.66 28.92 -9.30
C PRO A 495 -14.49 27.95 -10.17
N TRP A 496 -14.67 26.68 -9.75
CA TRP A 496 -15.55 25.74 -10.47
C TRP A 496 -16.44 24.83 -9.58
N MET A 497 -16.80 25.28 -8.38
CA MET A 497 -17.74 24.58 -7.47
C MET A 497 -19.24 24.87 -7.75
N LYS A 498 -19.64 25.11 -9.02
CA LYS A 498 -21.06 25.25 -9.40
C LYS A 498 -21.33 24.62 -10.77
N GLY A 499 -22.22 23.63 -10.80
CA GLY A 499 -22.93 23.24 -12.04
C GLY A 499 -22.59 21.88 -12.68
N LEU A 500 -21.92 20.95 -12.00
CA LEU A 500 -21.88 19.55 -12.47
C LEU A 500 -23.12 18.77 -12.02
N PRO A 501 -23.63 17.81 -12.83
CA PRO A 501 -24.76 16.96 -12.44
C PRO A 501 -24.43 16.12 -11.21
N GLN A 502 -25.38 16.02 -10.27
CA GLN A 502 -25.30 15.05 -9.19
C GLN A 502 -25.57 13.65 -9.77
N PRO A 503 -24.81 12.60 -9.38
CA PRO A 503 -25.23 11.23 -9.62
C PRO A 503 -26.47 10.94 -8.77
N GLU A 504 -27.57 10.55 -9.39
CA GLU A 504 -28.79 10.16 -8.67
C GLU A 504 -28.60 8.83 -7.92
N PHE A 505 -28.14 8.92 -6.68
CA PHE A 505 -28.35 7.87 -5.69
C PHE A 505 -29.80 7.96 -5.20
N SER A 506 -30.71 7.31 -5.93
CA SER A 506 -32.08 7.13 -5.49
C SER A 506 -32.12 6.35 -4.17
N SER A 507 -32.85 6.89 -3.20
CA SER A 507 -32.84 6.43 -1.81
C SER A 507 -33.58 5.10 -1.65
N PHE A 508 -32.88 4.09 -1.11
CA PHE A 508 -33.54 2.94 -0.47
C PHE A 508 -33.86 3.28 1.00
N GLN A 509 -35.06 3.81 1.23
CA GLN A 509 -35.76 3.66 2.52
C GLN A 509 -37.27 3.82 2.31
N GLU A 510 -38.06 3.28 3.23
CA GLU A 510 -39.48 3.00 3.03
C GLU A 510 -40.39 4.17 3.47
N GLN A 511 -41.53 4.29 2.75
CA GLN A 511 -42.66 5.22 2.95
C GLN A 511 -42.42 6.69 2.58
#